data_AF-A0A392U0A7-F1
#
_entry.id   AF-A0A392U0A7-F1
#
_cell.length_a   1.000
_cell.length_b   1.000
_cell.length_c   1.000
_cell.angle_alpha   90.00
_cell.angle_beta   90.00
_cell.angle_gamma   90.00
#
_symmetry.space_group_name_H-M   'P 1'
#
loop_
_entity.id
_entity.type
_entity.pdbx_description
1 polymer ?
#
loop_
_entity_poly.entity_id
_entity_poly.type
_entity_poly.pdbx_seq_one_letter_code
_entity_poly.pdbx_strand_id
1 'polypeptide(L)' 'LAQSKYLIVGVDYFTKWVEAEPLANITAFNVLRFFKRDILARFGIPQVVVTDNGT' A
#
# COMPACT_ATOMS: atom_id res chain seq x y z
N LEU A 1 -0.96 10.85 20.11
CA LEU A 1 -1.13 10.02 18.89
C LEU A 1 -0.89 10.92 17.69
N ALA A 2 0.01 10.57 16.77
CA ALA A 2 0.21 11.37 15.57
C ALA A 2 -1.05 11.31 14.70
N GLN A 3 -1.52 12.45 14.19
CA GLN A 3 -2.64 12.50 13.27
C GLN A 3 -2.25 11.83 11.95
N SER A 4 -3.02 10.85 11.50
CA SER A 4 -2.86 10.29 10.16
C SER A 4 -3.32 11.30 9.11
N LYS A 5 -2.39 11.75 8.26
CA LYS A 5 -2.62 12.77 7.22
C LYS A 5 -2.70 12.17 5.82
N TYR A 6 -2.23 10.94 5.66
CA TYR A 6 -2.09 10.27 4.37
C TYR A 6 -2.93 9.00 4.35
N LEU A 7 -3.27 8.55 3.14
CA LEU A 7 -3.91 7.26 2.89
C LEU A 7 -3.05 6.53 1.87
N ILE A 8 -2.52 5.35 2.23
CA ILE A 8 -1.92 4.46 1.24
C ILE A 8 -3.02 3.57 0.68
N VAL A 9 -3.00 3.39 -0.65
CA VAL A 9 -4.02 2.61 -1.36
C VAL A 9 -3.32 1.68 -2.35
N GLY A 10 -3.63 0.40 -2.26
CA GLY A 10 -3.28 -0.61 -3.27
C GLY A 10 -4.53 -1.03 -4.00
N VAL A 11 -4.49 -1.04 -5.34
CA VAL A 11 -5.62 -1.47 -6.16
C VAL A 11 -5.16 -2.61 -7.07
N ASP A 12 -5.85 -3.75 -6.99
CA ASP A 12 -5.66 -4.81 -7.96
C ASP A 12 -6.14 -4.33 -9.34
N TYR A 13 -5.29 -4.43 -10.35
CA TYR A 13 -5.55 -3.82 -11.65
C TYR A 13 -6.75 -4.46 -12.36
N PHE A 14 -6.92 -5.78 -12.24
CA PHE A 14 -7.94 -6.54 -12.97
C PHE A 14 -9.31 -6.48 -12.28
N THR A 15 -9.37 -6.88 -11.02
CA THR A 15 -10.62 -6.97 -10.24
C THR A 15 -11.07 -5.62 -9.69
N LYS A 16 -10.19 -4.61 -9.72
CA LYS A 16 -10.39 -3.31 -9.06
C LYS A 16 -10.58 -3.42 -7.54
N TRP A 17 -10.12 -4.52 -6.94
CA TRP A 17 -10.13 -4.68 -5.48
C TRP A 17 -9.21 -3.66 -4.81
N VAL A 18 -9.63 -3.08 -3.68
CA VAL A 18 -8.92 -2.00 -2.99
C VAL A 18 -8.53 -2.43 -1.57
N GLU A 19 -7.27 -2.17 -1.21
CA GLU A 19 -6.77 -2.17 0.16
C GLU A 19 -6.30 -0.77 0.53
N ALA A 20 -6.66 -0.26 1.72
CA ALA A 20 -6.27 1.07 2.14
C ALA A 20 -6.01 1.16 3.66
N GLU A 21 -4.99 1.93 4.04
CA GLU A 21 -4.63 2.19 5.45
C GLU A 21 -4.26 3.67 5.67
N PRO A 22 -4.71 4.31 6.76
CA PRO A 22 -4.28 5.67 7.09
C PRO A 22 -2.84 5.68 7.63
N LEU A 23 -2.01 6.59 7.13
CA LEU A 23 -0.62 6.78 7.55
C LEU A 23 -0.38 8.17 8.17
N ALA A 24 0.36 8.19 9.28
CA ALA A 24 0.86 9.44 9.88
C ALA A 24 1.98 10.09 9.06
N ASN A 25 2.87 9.27 8.49
CA ASN A 25 3.97 9.72 7.64
C ASN A 25 4.16 8.72 6.48
N ILE A 26 4.48 9.22 5.29
CA ILE A 26 4.85 8.39 4.14
C ILE A 26 6.34 8.05 4.29
N THR A 27 6.64 6.79 4.58
CA THR A 27 8.00 6.28 4.68
C THR A 27 8.09 4.93 3.97
N ALA A 28 9.24 4.59 3.41
CA ALA A 28 9.46 3.28 2.80
C ALA A 28 9.12 2.12 3.74
N PHE A 29 9.37 2.28 5.05
CA PHE A 29 9.00 1.29 6.05
C PHE A 29 7.48 1.09 6.13
N ASN A 30 6.70 2.17 6.18
CA ASN A 30 5.24 2.09 6.24
C ASN A 30 4.66 1.50 4.95
N VAL A 31 5.20 1.90 3.79
CA VAL A 31 4.80 1.36 2.48
C VAL A 31 5.08 -0.14 2.39
N LEU A 32 6.29 -0.59 2.77
CA LEU A 32 6.65 -2.01 2.76
C LEU A 32 5.83 -2.82 3.75
N ARG A 33 5.49 -2.26 4.92
CA ARG A 33 4.63 -2.92 5.91
C ARG A 33 3.23 -3.17 5.34
N PHE A 34 2.60 -2.13 4.79
CA PHE A 34 1.31 -2.24 4.10
C PHE A 34 1.38 -3.27 2.97
N PHE A 35 2.38 -3.15 2.10
CA PHE A 35 2.51 -4.02 0.94
C PHE A 35 2.69 -5.50 1.32
N LYS A 36 3.50 -5.81 2.34
CA LYS A 36 3.68 -7.20 2.80
C LYS A 36 2.42 -7.75 3.48
N ARG A 37 1.80 -6.96 4.36
CA ARG A 37 0.67 -7.42 5.19
C ARG A 37 -0.63 -7.52 4.39
N ASP A 38 -0.92 -6.51 3.58
CA ASP A 38 -2.25 -6.36 2.98
C ASP A 38 -2.28 -6.79 1.52
N ILE A 39 -1.15 -6.71 0.80
CA ILE A 39 -1.04 -7.19 -0.59
C ILE A 39 -0.47 -8.60 -0.64
N LEU A 40 0.80 -8.79 -0.25
CA LEU A 40 1.48 -10.08 -0.43
C LEU A 40 0.87 -11.23 0.36
N ALA A 41 0.55 -11.01 1.64
CA ALA A 41 0.02 -12.09 2.49
C ALA A 41 -1.40 -12.54 2.08
N ARG A 42 -2.17 -11.69 1.40
CA ARG A 42 -3.58 -11.96 1.04
C ARG A 42 -3.74 -12.39 -0.41
N PHE A 43 -3.00 -11.76 -1.32
CA PHE A 43 -3.13 -11.95 -2.77
C PHE A 43 -1.94 -12.68 -3.39
N GLY A 44 -0.87 -12.90 -2.62
CA GLY A 44 0.38 -13.46 -3.14
C GLY A 44 1.25 -12.41 -3.83
N ILE A 45 2.22 -12.88 -4.63
CA ILE A 45 3.19 -12.01 -5.28
C ILE A 45 2.58 -11.46 -6.58
N PRO A 46 2.38 -10.13 -6.72
CA PRO A 46 1.94 -9.55 -7.97
C PRO A 46 3.04 -9.66 -9.03
N GLN A 47 2.64 -9.88 -10.29
CA GLN A 47 3.58 -9.92 -11.42
C GLN A 47 4.23 -8.56 -11.67
N VAL A 48 3.46 -7.48 -11.50
CA VAL A 48 3.90 -6.10 -11.71
C VAL A 48 3.30 -5.22 -10.62
N VAL A 49 4.11 -4.30 -10.10
CA VAL A 49 3.67 -3.22 -9.21
C VAL A 49 3.94 -1.91 -9.93
N VAL A 50 2.92 -1.06 -10.02
CA VAL A 50 3.03 0.28 -10.60
C VAL A 50 2.80 1.29 -9.49
N THR A 51 3.77 2.17 -9.28
CA THR A 51 3.69 3.29 -8.33
C THR A 51 3.97 4.59 -9.05
N ASP A 52 3.79 5.70 -8.34
CA ASP A 52 4.40 6.96 -8.77
C ASP A 52 5.94 6.90 -8.59
N ASN A 53 6.62 7.94 -9.06
CA ASN A 53 8.07 8.13 -8.88
C ASN A 53 8.39 8.86 -7.56
N GLY A 54 7.63 8.59 -6.50
CA GLY A 54 7.85 9.13 -5.16
C GLY A 54 9.18 8.72 -4.54
N THR A 55 9.58 9.42 -3.48
CA THR A 55 10.83 9.20 -2.73
C THR A 55 10.57 8.48 -1.42
#